data_AF-A0A355IZ56-F1
#
_entry.id   AF-A0A355IZ56-F1
#
_cell.length_a   1.000
_cell.length_b   1.000
_cell.length_c   1.000
_cell.angle_alpha   90.00
_cell.angle_beta   90.00
_cell.angle_gamma   90.00
#
_symmetry.space_group_name_H-M   'P 1'
#
loop_
_entity.id
_entity.type
_entity.pdbx_description
1 polymer ?
#
loop_
_entity_poly.entity_id
_entity_poly.type
_entity_poly.pdbx_seq_one_letter_code
_entity_poly.pdbx_strand_id
1 'polypeptide(L)'
;MYRNFCKTILFTGLALFSLSVYSQTDDIYGKARLLNQKDTGYRGIWYNIGGAGPGRTVTSEYRYKYSGGLGTYPANHYPFSVYAKKVDKTFFCYGGTDDSGKTLLHMVSWFDHKTGQVPRPTIVLDKATGDAHDNPVMQIDKDGYIWIFSTSHGTGRPSFIHRSKLPYDISEFERIAATKIVNGKKVPLDNFSYLQMYYSEECGFTGLFTHYENVGGRVIAWMTSKDGIDWSEWKDISLLHKGQYQTSGNKGKTIGTSFNYHPDRKVRGGLDFRTNLYYLQTKDFGKTWQTVDGSPIELPLKEVANKALVHDYDSEERNVYICDVNFNKKDNPVILYVTTKGPMPGPEDGPRSWHTAYWNGQSWEINAFTPAGSAYDMGSIYIEKDGSWKVIAPTQMGPQPYNPGGEMEMWISKNNGESWTKVKQLTGGSEFNHTYARRAVNMHPGFYAFWADGHGRQPSKSRFYFSDSKGNVFMLPENMTGDFAKPELYLKKE
;
A
#
# COMPACT_ATOMS: atom_id res chain seq x y z
N MET A 1 83.35 19.09 -42.01
CA MET A 1 82.31 19.80 -42.79
C MET A 1 80.94 19.37 -42.24
N TYR A 2 80.08 20.34 -41.95
CA TYR A 2 78.62 20.30 -41.66
C TYR A 2 78.04 19.61 -40.41
N ARG A 3 77.74 20.50 -39.43
CA ARG A 3 76.50 20.70 -38.63
C ARG A 3 75.58 19.50 -38.38
N ASN A 4 75.28 19.27 -37.09
CA ASN A 4 73.96 18.81 -36.67
C ASN A 4 73.46 19.55 -35.41
N PHE A 5 72.16 19.82 -35.45
CA PHE A 5 71.35 20.65 -34.56
C PHE A 5 71.23 20.08 -33.14
N CYS A 6 71.42 20.93 -32.13
CA CYS A 6 71.03 20.67 -30.75
C CYS A 6 69.54 21.03 -30.57
N LYS A 7 68.67 20.05 -30.31
CA LYS A 7 67.27 20.28 -29.90
C LYS A 7 67.17 20.20 -28.37
N THR A 8 66.84 21.32 -27.75
CA THR A 8 66.42 21.42 -26.34
C THR A 8 65.06 20.74 -26.19
N ILE A 9 64.99 19.66 -25.41
CA ILE A 9 63.73 19.03 -24.99
C ILE A 9 63.34 19.65 -23.64
N LEU A 10 62.22 20.35 -23.63
CA LEU A 10 61.57 20.88 -22.44
C LEU A 10 60.86 19.73 -21.72
N PHE A 11 61.35 19.31 -20.55
CA PHE A 11 60.62 18.39 -19.67
C PHE A 11 59.53 19.16 -18.93
N THR A 12 58.31 19.19 -19.45
CA THR A 12 57.12 19.51 -18.67
C THR A 12 56.73 18.28 -17.87
N GLY A 13 57.01 18.31 -16.57
CA GLY A 13 56.54 17.31 -15.61
C GLY A 13 55.01 17.33 -15.53
N LEU A 14 54.38 16.27 -16.05
CA LEU A 14 52.97 16.00 -15.79
C LEU A 14 52.88 15.46 -14.36
N ALA A 15 52.51 16.33 -13.41
CA ALA A 15 52.06 15.89 -12.09
C ALA A 15 50.75 15.11 -12.28
N LEU A 16 50.86 13.78 -12.26
CA LEU A 16 49.72 12.87 -12.13
C LEU A 16 49.12 13.10 -10.74
N PHE A 17 48.17 14.03 -10.65
CA PHE A 17 47.20 14.03 -9.57
C PHE A 17 46.35 12.79 -9.74
N SER A 18 46.67 11.74 -8.99
CA SER A 18 45.72 10.68 -8.67
C SER A 18 44.57 11.36 -7.91
N LEU A 19 43.52 11.72 -8.64
CA LEU A 19 42.21 11.98 -8.05
C LEU A 19 41.76 10.66 -7.43
N SER A 20 42.07 10.49 -6.14
CA SER A 20 41.37 9.57 -5.28
C SER A 20 39.89 9.91 -5.42
N VAL A 21 39.15 9.01 -6.08
CA VAL A 21 37.69 9.00 -6.04
C VAL A 21 37.35 8.79 -4.57
N TYR A 22 37.09 9.88 -3.86
CA TYR A 22 36.50 9.81 -2.55
C TYR A 22 35.16 9.10 -2.72
N SER A 23 35.06 7.93 -2.09
CA SER A 23 33.83 7.18 -1.92
C SER A 23 32.78 8.11 -1.31
N GLN A 24 31.82 8.58 -2.11
CA GLN A 24 30.63 9.26 -1.59
C GLN A 24 29.58 8.20 -1.27
N THR A 25 29.92 7.26 -0.38
CA THR A 25 29.02 6.18 0.07
C THR A 25 28.52 6.37 1.50
N ASP A 26 28.88 7.47 2.16
CA ASP A 26 28.62 7.60 3.59
C ASP A 26 27.39 8.48 3.82
N ASP A 27 26.28 7.76 4.03
CA ASP A 27 25.00 8.18 4.63
C ASP A 27 23.81 8.48 3.71
N ILE A 28 23.78 7.89 2.50
CA ILE A 28 22.59 7.98 1.63
C ILE A 28 21.34 7.34 2.26
N TYR A 29 21.50 6.49 3.28
CA TYR A 29 20.42 5.80 3.99
C TYR A 29 20.06 6.44 5.34
N GLY A 30 20.84 7.41 5.84
CA GLY A 30 20.69 7.86 7.21
C GLY A 30 20.84 6.67 8.17
N LYS A 31 19.84 6.52 9.04
CA LYS A 31 19.79 5.40 9.98
C LYS A 31 19.37 4.07 9.35
N ALA A 32 18.76 4.08 8.16
CA ALA A 32 18.34 2.86 7.48
C ALA A 32 19.54 2.07 6.94
N ARG A 33 19.35 0.78 6.63
CA ARG A 33 20.42 -0.09 6.13
C ARG A 33 19.89 -1.05 5.07
N LEU A 34 20.51 -1.06 3.90
CA LEU A 34 20.30 -2.11 2.89
C LEU A 34 21.01 -3.38 3.39
N LEU A 35 20.27 -4.50 3.45
CA LEU A 35 20.76 -5.74 4.06
C LEU A 35 20.94 -6.87 3.05
N ASN A 36 19.95 -7.14 2.20
CA ASN A 36 19.94 -8.28 1.26
C ASN A 36 20.29 -9.62 1.92
N GLN A 37 19.71 -9.89 3.09
CA GLN A 37 19.99 -11.09 3.86
C GLN A 37 18.77 -12.00 3.97
N LYS A 38 18.98 -13.31 4.02
CA LYS A 38 17.91 -14.26 4.29
C LYS A 38 17.52 -14.20 5.76
N ASP A 39 16.21 -14.21 6.01
CA ASP A 39 15.66 -14.35 7.34
C ASP A 39 15.37 -15.83 7.65
N THR A 40 15.09 -16.14 8.92
CA THR A 40 14.80 -17.50 9.38
C THR A 40 13.34 -17.90 9.20
N GLY A 41 12.44 -16.98 8.85
CA GLY A 41 11.03 -17.27 8.59
C GLY A 41 10.19 -16.01 8.43
N TYR A 42 8.86 -16.16 8.51
CA TYR A 42 7.91 -15.08 8.25
C TYR A 42 7.36 -14.49 9.55
N ARG A 43 7.72 -13.25 9.86
CA ARG A 43 7.20 -12.51 11.01
C ARG A 43 6.86 -11.07 10.61
N GLY A 44 5.70 -10.58 11.04
CA GLY A 44 5.20 -9.24 10.73
C GLY A 44 5.52 -8.22 11.82
N ILE A 45 5.52 -6.94 11.45
CA ILE A 45 5.59 -5.84 12.42
C ILE A 45 4.26 -5.72 13.20
N TRP A 46 4.35 -5.57 14.51
CA TRP A 46 3.22 -5.12 15.34
C TRP A 46 3.35 -3.61 15.57
N TYR A 47 2.28 -2.86 15.36
CA TYR A 47 2.30 -1.40 15.49
C TYR A 47 1.01 -0.87 16.11
N ASN A 48 1.04 0.35 16.64
CA ASN A 48 -0.13 1.04 17.20
C ASN A 48 -0.07 2.56 17.04
N ILE A 49 -1.25 3.19 17.06
CA ILE A 49 -1.45 4.63 17.28
C ILE A 49 -2.42 4.83 18.45
N GLY A 50 -1.95 5.49 19.50
CA GLY A 50 -2.74 5.73 20.73
C GLY A 50 -3.72 6.91 20.68
N GLY A 51 -3.48 7.95 19.88
CA GLY A 51 -4.29 9.18 19.88
C GLY A 51 -5.46 9.18 18.88
N ALA A 52 -6.62 9.70 19.30
CA ALA A 52 -7.82 9.85 18.47
C ALA A 52 -8.36 11.29 18.45
N GLY A 53 -7.61 12.17 17.76
CA GLY A 53 -7.96 13.58 17.58
C GLY A 53 -7.59 14.48 18.75
N PRO A 54 -7.82 15.80 18.62
CA PRO A 54 -7.50 16.78 19.65
C PRO A 54 -8.42 16.61 20.87
N GLY A 55 -7.91 16.00 21.94
CA GLY A 55 -8.52 15.99 23.26
C GLY A 55 -9.33 14.75 23.65
N ARG A 56 -9.39 13.69 22.81
CA ARG A 56 -9.97 12.41 23.21
C ARG A 56 -8.87 11.37 23.47
N THR A 57 -8.75 10.97 24.74
CA THR A 57 -7.91 9.84 25.15
C THR A 57 -8.69 8.56 24.94
N VAL A 58 -8.07 7.56 24.33
CA VAL A 58 -8.66 6.22 24.19
C VAL A 58 -8.85 5.61 25.59
N THR A 59 -9.97 4.92 25.82
CA THR A 59 -10.24 4.25 27.09
C THR A 59 -9.20 3.15 27.37
N SER A 60 -9.03 2.80 28.65
CA SER A 60 -8.07 1.76 29.06
C SER A 60 -8.34 0.38 28.45
N GLU A 61 -9.60 0.08 28.07
CA GLU A 61 -9.96 -1.20 27.46
C GLU A 61 -9.43 -1.36 26.03
N TYR A 62 -9.74 -0.42 25.13
CA TYR A 62 -9.39 -0.53 23.71
C TYR A 62 -7.96 -0.09 23.41
N ARG A 63 -7.35 0.69 24.32
CA ARG A 63 -5.94 1.15 24.36
C ARG A 63 -5.43 2.02 23.20
N TYR A 64 -5.78 1.69 21.96
CA TYR A 64 -5.25 2.33 20.76
C TYR A 64 -6.39 2.68 19.79
N LYS A 65 -6.25 3.80 19.07
CA LYS A 65 -7.13 4.15 17.95
C LYS A 65 -7.11 3.06 16.89
N TYR A 66 -5.92 2.57 16.59
CA TYR A 66 -5.71 1.37 15.81
C TYR A 66 -4.35 0.75 16.14
N SER A 67 -4.25 -0.55 15.92
CA SER A 67 -3.13 -1.39 16.34
C SER A 67 -3.30 -2.81 15.79
N GLY A 68 -2.26 -3.63 15.93
CA GLY A 68 -2.29 -5.05 15.60
C GLY A 68 -1.07 -5.46 14.79
N GLY A 69 -1.17 -6.62 14.13
CA GLY A 69 -0.20 -7.02 13.12
C GLY A 69 -0.45 -6.26 11.84
N LEU A 70 0.45 -5.34 11.52
CA LEU A 70 0.27 -4.34 10.48
C LEU A 70 1.30 -4.52 9.37
N GLY A 71 1.66 -5.77 9.03
CA GLY A 71 2.62 -6.07 7.96
C GLY A 71 2.13 -5.79 6.53
N THR A 72 0.81 -5.72 6.31
CA THR A 72 0.16 -5.38 5.02
C THR A 72 -0.60 -4.04 5.05
N TYR A 73 -0.37 -3.26 6.11
CA TYR A 73 -0.88 -1.91 6.33
C TYR A 73 -0.12 -0.87 5.49
N PRO A 74 -0.70 0.31 5.20
CA PRO A 74 -2.11 0.72 5.29
C PRO A 74 -2.93 0.38 4.03
N ALA A 75 -4.22 0.70 4.07
CA ALA A 75 -5.12 0.65 2.91
C ALA A 75 -4.56 1.43 1.70
N ASN A 76 -3.84 2.52 1.96
CA ASN A 76 -3.29 3.43 0.97
C ASN A 76 -1.93 2.97 0.38
N HIS A 77 -1.45 1.75 0.68
CA HIS A 77 -0.30 1.15 0.00
C HIS A 77 -0.75 0.08 -0.98
N TYR A 78 -0.34 0.09 -2.24
CA TYR A 78 -0.69 -1.00 -3.15
C TYR A 78 0.27 -1.09 -4.35
N PRO A 79 0.66 -2.29 -4.81
CA PRO A 79 0.33 -3.61 -4.29
C PRO A 79 1.39 -4.18 -3.34
N PHE A 80 0.96 -5.18 -2.58
CA PHE A 80 1.82 -6.03 -1.75
C PHE A 80 2.19 -7.35 -2.43
N SER A 81 1.51 -7.72 -3.51
CA SER A 81 1.79 -8.97 -4.23
C SER A 81 1.48 -8.87 -5.72
N VAL A 82 2.30 -9.53 -6.52
CA VAL A 82 2.25 -9.55 -7.98
C VAL A 82 2.49 -10.96 -8.49
N TYR A 83 1.53 -11.49 -9.24
CA TYR A 83 1.72 -12.75 -9.96
C TYR A 83 2.50 -12.54 -11.26
N ALA A 84 3.54 -13.35 -11.44
CA ALA A 84 4.38 -13.37 -12.62
C ALA A 84 4.20 -14.70 -13.39
N LYS A 85 3.38 -14.65 -14.44
CA LYS A 85 3.06 -15.83 -15.29
C LYS A 85 4.31 -16.51 -15.87
N LYS A 86 5.35 -15.74 -16.22
CA LYS A 86 6.59 -16.26 -16.86
C LYS A 86 7.32 -17.29 -15.99
N VAL A 87 7.25 -17.15 -14.67
CA VAL A 87 7.87 -18.07 -13.70
C VAL A 87 6.86 -18.83 -12.84
N ASP A 88 5.57 -18.57 -13.05
CA ASP A 88 4.43 -19.14 -12.31
C ASP A 88 4.57 -18.98 -10.79
N LYS A 89 4.91 -17.76 -10.37
CA LYS A 89 5.10 -17.39 -8.96
C LYS A 89 4.31 -16.14 -8.63
N THR A 90 3.77 -16.09 -7.41
CA THR A 90 3.32 -14.81 -6.82
C THR A 90 4.40 -14.28 -5.92
N PHE A 91 5.01 -13.16 -6.30
CA PHE A 91 5.93 -12.44 -5.44
C PHE A 91 5.14 -11.53 -4.50
N PHE A 92 5.64 -11.34 -3.29
CA PHE A 92 5.00 -10.48 -2.30
C PHE A 92 6.03 -9.78 -1.40
N CYS A 93 5.70 -8.57 -0.97
CA CYS A 93 6.44 -7.81 0.03
C CYS A 93 5.58 -7.60 1.28
N TYR A 94 6.23 -7.28 2.40
CA TYR A 94 5.54 -6.98 3.66
C TYR A 94 6.46 -6.24 4.63
N GLY A 95 5.85 -5.59 5.62
CA GLY A 95 6.53 -5.09 6.80
C GLY A 95 6.80 -6.21 7.79
N GLY A 96 8.05 -6.63 7.88
CA GLY A 96 8.53 -7.57 8.89
C GLY A 96 9.16 -6.87 10.08
N THR A 97 9.69 -7.67 11.00
CA THR A 97 10.45 -7.16 12.15
C THR A 97 11.61 -8.09 12.51
N ASP A 98 12.59 -7.56 13.23
CA ASP A 98 13.62 -8.35 13.90
C ASP A 98 13.03 -9.19 15.04
N ASP A 99 13.83 -10.11 15.59
CA ASP A 99 13.41 -11.00 16.70
C ASP A 99 12.93 -10.24 17.95
N SER A 100 13.39 -9.00 18.13
CA SER A 100 12.98 -8.17 19.26
C SER A 100 11.67 -7.39 19.04
N GLY A 101 11.14 -7.37 17.81
CA GLY A 101 9.90 -6.66 17.49
C GLY A 101 10.04 -5.13 17.41
N LYS A 102 11.26 -4.60 17.23
CA LYS A 102 11.56 -3.17 17.45
C LYS A 102 11.79 -2.36 16.19
N THR A 103 12.12 -3.00 15.06
CA THR A 103 12.38 -2.28 13.80
C THR A 103 11.59 -2.88 12.66
N LEU A 104 11.15 -2.02 11.74
CA LEU A 104 10.49 -2.36 10.50
C LEU A 104 11.53 -2.82 9.49
N LEU A 105 11.36 -4.06 9.06
CA LEU A 105 12.12 -4.67 7.98
C LEU A 105 11.28 -4.70 6.71
N HIS A 106 11.85 -4.30 5.57
CA HIS A 106 11.21 -4.45 4.27
C HIS A 106 11.55 -5.83 3.73
N MET A 107 10.53 -6.69 3.69
CA MET A 107 10.68 -8.11 3.36
C MET A 107 10.15 -8.40 1.97
N VAL A 108 10.77 -9.36 1.27
CA VAL A 108 10.32 -9.86 -0.02
C VAL A 108 10.40 -11.39 -0.06
N SER A 109 9.39 -12.02 -0.64
CA SER A 109 9.39 -13.45 -0.92
C SER A 109 8.52 -13.79 -2.14
N TRP A 110 8.32 -15.09 -2.40
CA TRP A 110 7.41 -15.59 -3.42
C TRP A 110 6.79 -16.93 -3.02
N PHE A 111 5.60 -17.19 -3.56
CA PHE A 111 4.95 -18.50 -3.55
C PHE A 111 5.03 -19.10 -4.95
N ASP A 112 5.55 -20.32 -5.04
CA ASP A 112 5.64 -21.07 -6.29
C ASP A 112 4.41 -21.96 -6.46
N HIS A 113 3.62 -21.66 -7.49
CA HIS A 113 2.36 -22.34 -7.75
C HIS A 113 2.55 -23.78 -8.25
N LYS A 114 3.76 -24.16 -8.70
CA LYS A 114 4.07 -25.51 -9.15
C LYS A 114 4.41 -26.42 -7.99
N THR A 115 5.21 -25.95 -7.04
CA THR A 115 5.69 -26.75 -5.90
C THR A 115 4.82 -26.59 -4.66
N GLY A 116 4.05 -25.49 -4.57
CA GLY A 116 3.32 -25.11 -3.38
C GLY A 116 4.24 -24.68 -2.22
N GLN A 117 5.46 -24.22 -2.54
CA GLN A 117 6.47 -23.85 -1.56
C GLN A 117 6.78 -22.35 -1.57
N VAL A 118 7.34 -21.88 -0.46
CA VAL A 118 7.94 -20.56 -0.31
C VAL A 118 9.42 -20.72 0.09
N PRO A 119 10.31 -19.80 -0.31
CA PRO A 119 11.69 -19.79 0.15
C PRO A 119 11.79 -19.14 1.54
N ARG A 120 12.99 -19.14 2.13
CA ARG A 120 13.31 -18.14 3.17
C ARG A 120 13.15 -16.72 2.60
N PRO A 121 12.43 -15.83 3.30
CA PRO A 121 12.24 -14.46 2.82
C PRO A 121 13.56 -13.70 2.88
N THR A 122 13.69 -12.68 2.03
CA THR A 122 14.84 -11.77 2.04
C THR A 122 14.47 -10.48 2.75
N ILE A 123 15.30 -10.06 3.70
CA ILE A 123 15.31 -8.72 4.28
C ILE A 123 16.06 -7.82 3.29
N VAL A 124 15.33 -6.90 2.65
CA VAL A 124 15.91 -5.93 1.73
C VAL A 124 16.49 -4.76 2.50
N LEU A 125 15.72 -4.19 3.42
CA LEU A 125 16.06 -2.96 4.13
C LEU A 125 15.63 -3.04 5.60
N ASP A 126 16.50 -2.63 6.52
CA ASP A 126 16.09 -2.15 7.84
C ASP A 126 15.77 -0.66 7.73
N LYS A 127 14.51 -0.29 7.93
CA LYS A 127 14.05 1.10 7.77
C LYS A 127 14.37 1.98 8.99
N ALA A 128 14.94 1.40 10.05
CA ALA A 128 15.31 2.06 11.30
C ALA A 128 14.15 2.84 11.96
N THR A 129 12.97 2.24 11.94
CA THR A 129 11.74 2.75 12.58
C THR A 129 10.81 1.60 12.89
N GLY A 130 9.93 1.70 13.88
CA GLY A 130 8.83 0.74 14.07
C GLY A 130 7.53 1.14 13.36
N ASP A 131 7.53 2.25 12.59
CA ASP A 131 6.34 2.84 12.00
C ASP A 131 5.82 2.06 10.79
N ALA A 132 4.74 1.30 10.95
CA ALA A 132 4.15 0.51 9.87
C ALA A 132 3.63 1.35 8.68
N HIS A 133 3.52 2.67 8.82
CA HIS A 133 3.25 3.55 7.68
C HIS A 133 4.39 3.57 6.65
N ASP A 134 5.60 3.13 7.02
CA ASP A 134 6.76 3.03 6.11
C ASP A 134 6.82 1.65 5.39
N ASN A 135 5.81 0.77 5.54
CA ASN A 135 5.78 -0.56 4.91
C ASN A 135 6.04 -0.53 3.39
N PRO A 136 6.74 -1.53 2.83
CA PRO A 136 7.10 -1.52 1.41
C PRO A 136 5.91 -1.75 0.49
N VAL A 137 6.02 -1.20 -0.73
CA VAL A 137 5.16 -1.47 -1.89
C VAL A 137 6.01 -2.10 -2.99
N MET A 138 5.43 -2.97 -3.82
CA MET A 138 6.19 -3.64 -4.88
C MET A 138 5.58 -3.54 -6.28
N GLN A 139 6.42 -3.66 -7.31
CA GLN A 139 5.99 -3.98 -8.68
C GLN A 139 6.98 -4.89 -9.39
N ILE A 140 6.56 -5.48 -10.51
CA ILE A 140 7.43 -6.24 -11.41
C ILE A 140 7.29 -5.62 -12.80
N ASP A 141 8.42 -5.28 -13.42
CA ASP A 141 8.43 -4.71 -14.76
C ASP A 141 8.39 -5.78 -15.87
N LYS A 142 8.36 -5.34 -17.13
CA LYS A 142 8.31 -6.22 -18.32
C LYS A 142 9.50 -7.17 -18.42
N ASP A 143 10.66 -6.78 -17.89
CA ASP A 143 11.90 -7.55 -17.97
C ASP A 143 12.02 -8.53 -16.79
N GLY A 144 11.11 -8.42 -15.82
CA GLY A 144 10.99 -9.30 -14.66
C GLY A 144 11.71 -8.79 -13.42
N TYR A 145 12.27 -7.57 -13.45
CA TYR A 145 12.89 -7.01 -12.26
C TYR A 145 11.84 -6.67 -11.22
N ILE A 146 12.17 -6.95 -9.96
CA ILE A 146 11.31 -6.71 -8.81
C ILE A 146 11.70 -5.35 -8.24
N TRP A 147 10.74 -4.45 -8.15
CA TRP A 147 10.90 -3.11 -7.61
C TRP A 147 10.27 -3.04 -6.23
N ILE A 148 11.02 -2.52 -5.26
CA ILE A 148 10.55 -2.24 -3.90
C ILE A 148 10.61 -0.74 -3.65
N PHE A 149 9.46 -0.18 -3.35
CA PHE A 149 9.30 1.22 -3.02
C PHE A 149 9.13 1.34 -1.51
N SER A 150 10.17 1.88 -0.88
CA SER A 150 10.24 2.15 0.55
C SER A 150 9.63 3.51 0.81
N THR A 151 8.36 3.54 1.17
CA THR A 151 7.62 4.74 1.54
C THR A 151 8.09 5.33 2.88
N SER A 152 7.74 6.59 3.13
CA SER A 152 7.91 7.27 4.42
C SER A 152 6.57 7.71 5.00
N HIS A 153 6.58 8.19 6.24
CA HIS A 153 5.43 8.85 6.87
C HIS A 153 5.81 10.30 7.21
N GLY A 154 5.51 11.21 6.28
CA GLY A 154 5.95 12.61 6.40
C GLY A 154 7.38 12.83 5.90
N THR A 155 7.99 13.94 6.32
CA THR A 155 9.34 14.37 5.89
C THR A 155 10.46 13.97 6.86
N GLY A 156 10.14 13.38 8.01
CA GLY A 156 11.13 13.04 9.03
C GLY A 156 12.04 11.84 8.69
N ARG A 157 11.70 11.06 7.64
CA ARG A 157 12.49 9.92 7.17
C ARG A 157 12.46 9.87 5.64
N PRO A 158 13.57 9.49 4.98
CA PRO A 158 13.61 9.37 3.53
C PRO A 158 12.82 8.15 3.05
N SER A 159 12.40 8.24 1.79
CA SER A 159 11.91 7.14 0.96
C SER A 159 13.05 6.61 0.08
N PHE A 160 12.93 5.35 -0.34
CA PHE A 160 13.93 4.70 -1.19
C PHE A 160 13.27 3.88 -2.29
N ILE A 161 13.95 3.73 -3.42
CA ILE A 161 13.57 2.80 -4.47
C ILE A 161 14.69 1.77 -4.63
N HIS A 162 14.32 0.50 -4.60
CA HIS A 162 15.22 -0.62 -4.80
C HIS A 162 14.73 -1.47 -5.96
N ARG A 163 15.66 -2.07 -6.69
CA ARG A 163 15.39 -3.01 -7.77
C ARG A 163 16.21 -4.28 -7.55
N SER A 164 15.64 -5.44 -7.84
CA SER A 164 16.41 -6.69 -7.82
C SER A 164 17.57 -6.60 -8.82
N LYS A 165 18.69 -7.24 -8.51
CA LYS A 165 19.84 -7.29 -9.44
C LYS A 165 19.58 -8.20 -10.65
N LEU A 166 18.71 -9.19 -10.48
CA LEU A 166 18.32 -10.15 -11.52
C LEU A 166 16.78 -10.23 -11.63
N PRO A 167 16.24 -10.52 -12.83
CA PRO A 167 14.82 -10.77 -13.01
C PRO A 167 14.32 -11.95 -12.16
N TYR A 168 13.16 -11.77 -11.53
CA TYR A 168 12.47 -12.79 -10.71
C TYR A 168 13.29 -13.34 -9.54
N ASP A 169 14.33 -12.62 -9.13
CA ASP A 169 15.24 -13.01 -8.06
C ASP A 169 15.10 -12.05 -6.87
N ILE A 170 14.98 -12.62 -5.67
CA ILE A 170 14.79 -11.88 -4.43
C ILE A 170 16.05 -11.85 -3.56
N SER A 171 17.18 -12.41 -4.00
CA SER A 171 18.39 -12.55 -3.18
C SER A 171 19.03 -11.20 -2.90
N GLU A 172 19.15 -10.37 -3.93
CA GLU A 172 19.84 -9.09 -3.84
C GLU A 172 19.11 -7.97 -4.59
N PHE A 173 19.04 -6.82 -3.92
CA PHE A 173 18.51 -5.59 -4.44
C PHE A 173 19.58 -4.50 -4.40
N GLU A 174 19.54 -3.60 -5.37
CA GLU A 174 20.35 -2.39 -5.41
C GLU A 174 19.46 -1.16 -5.27
N ARG A 175 20.02 -0.09 -4.71
CA ARG A 175 19.33 1.19 -4.67
C ARG A 175 19.31 1.81 -6.06
N ILE A 176 18.16 2.35 -6.43
CA ILE A 176 18.01 3.21 -7.59
C ILE A 176 18.10 4.66 -7.14
N ALA A 177 19.03 5.42 -7.74
CA ALA A 177 19.15 6.87 -7.55
C ALA A 177 18.08 7.60 -8.37
N ALA A 178 16.81 7.34 -8.05
CA ALA A 178 15.68 7.90 -8.79
C ALA A 178 15.60 9.42 -8.62
N THR A 179 15.18 10.10 -9.68
CA THR A 179 15.01 11.56 -9.69
C THR A 179 13.60 11.95 -10.10
N LYS A 180 13.12 13.09 -9.61
CA LYS A 180 11.89 13.77 -10.06
C LYS A 180 12.25 15.13 -10.67
N ILE A 181 11.33 15.70 -11.44
CA ILE A 181 11.45 17.08 -11.91
C ILE A 181 10.77 18.01 -10.89
N VAL A 182 11.46 19.09 -10.51
CA VAL A 182 10.91 20.20 -9.72
C VAL A 182 11.39 21.51 -10.35
N ASN A 183 10.46 22.35 -10.78
CA ASN A 183 10.77 23.63 -11.45
C ASN A 183 11.76 23.46 -12.62
N GLY A 184 11.54 22.43 -13.46
CA GLY A 184 12.41 22.11 -14.59
C GLY A 184 13.79 21.52 -14.24
N LYS A 185 14.09 21.24 -12.97
CA LYS A 185 15.36 20.64 -12.53
C LYS A 185 15.18 19.21 -12.03
N LYS A 186 16.12 18.33 -12.35
CA LYS A 186 16.20 16.97 -11.77
C LYS A 186 16.69 17.06 -10.32
N VAL A 187 15.91 16.52 -9.40
CA VAL A 187 16.24 16.40 -7.97
C VAL A 187 15.97 14.97 -7.49
N PRO A 188 16.57 14.50 -6.39
CA PRO A 188 16.26 13.17 -5.86
C PRO A 188 14.76 12.94 -5.61
N LEU A 189 14.28 11.74 -5.90
CA LEU A 189 12.96 11.26 -5.47
C LEU A 189 13.14 10.46 -4.17
N ASP A 190 13.09 11.16 -3.04
CA ASP A 190 13.43 10.63 -1.72
C ASP A 190 12.38 10.91 -0.64
N ASN A 191 11.18 11.34 -1.03
CA ASN A 191 10.04 11.47 -0.11
C ASN A 191 8.73 11.13 -0.82
N PHE A 192 8.02 10.11 -0.37
CA PHE A 192 6.65 9.82 -0.77
C PHE A 192 5.99 8.97 0.33
N SER A 193 4.75 9.28 0.64
CA SER A 193 3.96 8.53 1.62
C SER A 193 2.76 7.89 0.96
N TYR A 194 2.23 6.82 1.54
CA TYR A 194 0.95 6.22 1.10
C TYR A 194 0.95 5.87 -0.40
N LEU A 195 2.00 5.16 -0.83
CA LEU A 195 2.28 4.93 -2.26
C LEU A 195 1.44 3.79 -2.86
N GLN A 196 0.90 4.05 -4.04
CA GLN A 196 0.21 3.07 -4.87
C GLN A 196 0.85 3.06 -6.26
N MET A 197 1.37 1.92 -6.68
CA MET A 197 2.20 1.79 -7.87
C MET A 197 1.59 0.85 -8.90
N TYR A 198 1.36 1.36 -10.11
CA TYR A 198 0.87 0.59 -11.24
C TYR A 198 1.90 0.56 -12.36
N TYR A 199 2.01 -0.58 -13.03
CA TYR A 199 2.92 -0.78 -14.15
C TYR A 199 2.18 -1.24 -15.41
N SER A 200 2.63 -0.75 -16.55
CA SER A 200 2.34 -1.35 -17.86
C SER A 200 3.57 -1.28 -18.75
N GLU A 201 3.72 -2.24 -19.65
CA GLU A 201 4.85 -2.29 -20.58
C GLU A 201 4.95 -1.03 -21.47
N GLU A 202 3.81 -0.51 -21.93
CA GLU A 202 3.73 0.67 -22.80
C GLU A 202 4.00 1.98 -22.03
N CYS A 203 3.43 2.11 -20.83
CA CYS A 203 3.46 3.37 -20.09
C CYS A 203 4.55 3.45 -19.01
N GLY A 204 5.18 2.34 -18.64
CA GLY A 204 6.04 2.26 -17.47
C GLY A 204 5.24 2.30 -16.17
N PHE A 205 5.71 3.07 -15.21
CA PHE A 205 5.14 3.24 -13.88
C PHE A 205 4.22 4.46 -13.77
N THR A 206 3.15 4.32 -13.01
CA THR A 206 2.34 5.42 -12.48
C THR A 206 2.17 5.23 -10.98
N GLY A 207 2.66 6.21 -10.22
CA GLY A 207 2.59 6.23 -8.76
C GLY A 207 1.57 7.26 -8.29
N LEU A 208 0.65 6.87 -7.40
CA LEU A 208 -0.22 7.76 -6.64
C LEU A 208 0.24 7.76 -5.19
N PHE A 209 0.42 8.93 -4.59
CA PHE A 209 1.04 9.05 -3.27
C PHE A 209 0.62 10.35 -2.57
N THR A 210 1.05 10.52 -1.33
CA THR A 210 0.91 11.75 -0.57
C THR A 210 2.26 12.40 -0.38
N HIS A 211 2.31 13.73 -0.51
CA HIS A 211 3.46 14.53 -0.09
C HIS A 211 3.07 15.58 0.96
N TYR A 212 4.09 16.08 1.65
CA TYR A 212 3.99 16.97 2.81
C TYR A 212 4.72 18.30 2.60
N GLU A 213 5.16 18.59 1.37
CA GLU A 213 6.03 19.73 1.04
C GLU A 213 5.26 21.08 1.02
N ASN A 214 3.92 21.07 0.98
CA ASN A 214 3.09 22.27 1.00
C ASN A 214 2.63 22.64 2.43
N VAL A 215 2.69 23.93 2.77
CA VAL A 215 2.26 24.46 4.08
C VAL A 215 0.80 24.07 4.34
N GLY A 216 0.57 23.13 5.26
CA GLY A 216 -0.73 22.92 5.91
C GLY A 216 -1.45 21.57 5.73
N GLY A 217 -0.89 20.55 5.07
CA GLY A 217 -1.63 19.30 4.94
C GLY A 217 -0.94 18.11 4.27
N ARG A 218 -1.71 17.01 4.18
CA ARG A 218 -1.40 15.82 3.38
C ARG A 218 -1.94 16.02 1.97
N VAL A 219 -1.09 16.29 0.99
CA VAL A 219 -1.51 16.54 -0.38
C VAL A 219 -1.41 15.26 -1.19
N ILE A 220 -2.52 14.81 -1.78
CA ILE A 220 -2.53 13.65 -2.67
C ILE A 220 -2.11 14.04 -4.08
N ALA A 221 -1.24 13.24 -4.68
CA ALA A 221 -0.60 13.52 -5.95
C ALA A 221 -0.39 12.25 -6.78
N TRP A 222 0.05 12.43 -8.03
CA TRP A 222 0.54 11.36 -8.88
C TRP A 222 1.82 11.76 -9.63
N MET A 223 2.55 10.75 -10.10
CA MET A 223 3.73 10.88 -10.94
C MET A 223 3.84 9.68 -11.88
N THR A 224 4.62 9.83 -12.94
CA THR A 224 4.84 8.77 -13.94
C THR A 224 6.33 8.60 -14.22
N SER A 225 6.74 7.41 -14.63
CA SER A 225 8.11 7.14 -15.08
C SER A 225 8.11 6.04 -16.12
N LYS A 226 8.92 6.18 -17.17
CA LYS A 226 9.06 5.11 -18.18
C LYS A 226 9.94 3.95 -17.70
N ASP A 227 10.89 4.23 -16.83
CA ASP A 227 11.99 3.32 -16.48
C ASP A 227 12.15 3.09 -14.96
N GLY A 228 11.39 3.80 -14.13
CA GLY A 228 11.50 3.75 -12.68
C GLY A 228 12.68 4.56 -12.11
N ILE A 229 13.44 5.25 -12.97
CA ILE A 229 14.64 6.03 -12.61
C ILE A 229 14.34 7.53 -12.77
N ASP A 230 13.87 7.94 -13.95
CA ASP A 230 13.50 9.31 -14.26
C ASP A 230 11.99 9.48 -14.12
N TRP A 231 11.57 10.22 -13.10
CA TRP A 231 10.17 10.49 -12.79
C TRP A 231 9.75 11.88 -13.23
N SER A 232 8.49 11.99 -13.64
CA SER A 232 7.86 13.26 -13.98
C SER A 232 7.83 14.22 -12.78
N GLU A 233 7.42 15.46 -13.05
CA GLU A 233 6.94 16.34 -11.97
C GLU A 233 5.81 15.66 -11.20
N TRP A 234 5.75 15.97 -9.91
CA TRP A 234 4.59 15.66 -9.09
C TRP A 234 3.43 16.55 -9.50
N LYS A 235 2.25 15.94 -9.64
CA LYS A 235 1.02 16.66 -9.97
C LYS A 235 0.01 16.42 -8.86
N ASP A 236 -0.55 17.51 -8.33
CA ASP A 236 -1.49 17.45 -7.22
C ASP A 236 -2.90 17.11 -7.71
N ILE A 237 -3.57 16.18 -7.03
CA ILE A 237 -4.96 15.80 -7.29
C ILE A 237 -5.90 16.75 -6.52
N SER A 238 -5.57 17.03 -5.26
CA SER A 238 -6.50 17.71 -4.36
C SER A 238 -5.78 18.48 -3.27
N LEU A 239 -6.21 19.72 -3.03
CA LEU A 239 -5.77 20.62 -1.97
C LEU A 239 -6.90 20.94 -0.98
N LEU A 240 -7.93 20.10 -0.90
CA LEU A 240 -9.06 20.30 0.00
C LEU A 240 -8.61 20.29 1.48
N HIS A 241 -8.78 21.44 2.13
CA HIS A 241 -8.63 21.64 3.57
C HIS A 241 -7.30 21.09 4.13
N LYS A 242 -7.33 20.29 5.21
CA LYS A 242 -6.12 19.78 5.90
C LYS A 242 -5.51 18.52 5.24
N GLY A 243 -6.00 18.15 4.07
CA GLY A 243 -5.51 17.02 3.28
C GLY A 243 -6.50 15.88 3.14
N GLN A 244 -6.00 14.75 2.65
CA GLN A 244 -6.80 13.60 2.24
C GLN A 244 -6.06 12.28 2.50
N TYR A 245 -6.79 11.17 2.48
CA TYR A 245 -6.26 9.84 2.20
C TYR A 245 -6.81 9.33 0.87
N GLN A 246 -5.94 8.83 -0.01
CA GLN A 246 -6.33 8.25 -1.30
C GLN A 246 -6.11 6.75 -1.38
N THR A 247 -7.05 6.04 -1.98
CA THR A 247 -6.98 4.61 -2.31
C THR A 247 -7.40 4.43 -3.76
N SER A 248 -6.64 3.65 -4.53
CA SER A 248 -6.78 3.56 -5.97
C SER A 248 -6.84 2.13 -6.48
N GLY A 249 -7.29 1.98 -7.72
CA GLY A 249 -7.31 0.72 -8.46
C GLY A 249 -6.84 0.92 -9.88
N ASN A 250 -6.41 -0.16 -10.53
CA ASN A 250 -6.05 -0.18 -11.95
C ASN A 250 -6.75 -1.33 -12.69
N LYS A 251 -7.19 -1.06 -13.92
CA LYS A 251 -7.60 -2.06 -14.90
C LYS A 251 -7.18 -1.60 -16.29
N GLY A 252 -6.17 -2.26 -16.86
CA GLY A 252 -5.60 -1.86 -18.14
C GLY A 252 -5.02 -0.44 -18.08
N LYS A 253 -5.46 0.45 -18.99
CA LYS A 253 -5.02 1.86 -19.00
C LYS A 253 -5.77 2.74 -17.98
N THR A 254 -6.85 2.23 -17.40
CA THR A 254 -7.65 2.96 -16.43
C THR A 254 -7.01 2.88 -15.05
N ILE A 255 -6.79 4.03 -14.42
CA ILE A 255 -6.45 4.14 -13.01
C ILE A 255 -7.47 5.07 -12.36
N GLY A 256 -8.11 4.59 -11.30
CA GLY A 256 -9.10 5.34 -10.54
C GLY A 256 -8.58 5.61 -9.15
N THR A 257 -8.79 6.83 -8.65
CA THR A 257 -8.46 7.21 -7.28
C THR A 257 -9.72 7.62 -6.55
N SER A 258 -9.91 7.05 -5.36
CA SER A 258 -10.94 7.46 -4.42
C SER A 258 -10.30 8.06 -3.20
N PHE A 259 -10.86 9.16 -2.69
CA PHE A 259 -10.31 9.85 -1.53
C PHE A 259 -11.40 10.49 -0.69
N ASN A 260 -11.05 10.79 0.55
CA ASN A 260 -11.83 11.63 1.47
C ASN A 260 -11.14 13.00 1.60
N TYR A 261 -11.66 13.89 2.44
CA TYR A 261 -10.95 15.10 2.86
C TYR A 261 -11.00 15.27 4.37
N HIS A 262 -10.06 16.05 4.90
CA HIS A 262 -9.91 16.37 6.32
C HIS A 262 -10.49 17.76 6.60
N PRO A 263 -11.69 17.89 7.18
CA PRO A 263 -12.34 19.20 7.34
C PRO A 263 -11.50 20.20 8.13
N ASP A 264 -11.38 21.44 7.66
CA ASP A 264 -10.76 22.52 8.43
C ASP A 264 -11.80 23.27 9.26
N ARG A 265 -12.14 22.70 10.42
CA ARG A 265 -13.04 23.32 11.40
C ARG A 265 -12.72 22.82 12.80
N LYS A 266 -13.21 23.54 13.82
CA LYS A 266 -12.94 23.22 15.24
C LYS A 266 -13.62 21.93 15.70
N VAL A 267 -14.88 21.73 15.30
CA VAL A 267 -15.68 20.56 15.68
C VAL A 267 -15.69 19.58 14.51
N ARG A 268 -15.42 18.30 14.79
CA ARG A 268 -15.32 17.26 13.75
C ARG A 268 -14.41 17.67 12.58
N GLY A 269 -13.21 18.17 12.90
CA GLY A 269 -12.23 18.60 11.91
C GLY A 269 -10.86 17.95 12.09
N GLY A 270 -10.04 18.01 11.04
CA GLY A 270 -8.74 17.35 10.97
C GLY A 270 -8.81 15.91 10.46
N LEU A 271 -7.65 15.25 10.44
CA LEU A 271 -7.45 13.95 9.78
C LEU A 271 -8.30 12.80 10.35
N ASP A 272 -8.62 12.88 11.64
CA ASP A 272 -9.43 11.86 12.30
C ASP A 272 -10.91 11.97 11.94
N PHE A 273 -11.36 13.14 11.45
CA PHE A 273 -12.72 13.39 10.97
C PHE A 273 -12.82 13.37 9.44
N ARG A 274 -11.93 12.63 8.79
CA ARG A 274 -11.95 12.42 7.35
C ARG A 274 -13.34 12.00 6.87
N THR A 275 -13.90 12.73 5.91
CA THR A 275 -15.29 12.59 5.45
C THR A 275 -15.39 12.83 3.94
N ASN A 276 -16.61 12.73 3.41
CA ASN A 276 -16.98 12.63 2.01
C ASN A 276 -16.27 11.49 1.28
N LEU A 277 -16.86 11.14 0.14
CA LEU A 277 -16.28 10.20 -0.78
C LEU A 277 -16.14 10.91 -2.13
N TYR A 278 -14.94 10.91 -2.69
CA TYR A 278 -14.66 11.44 -4.02
C TYR A 278 -14.09 10.34 -4.91
N TYR A 279 -14.22 10.54 -6.21
CA TYR A 279 -13.63 9.67 -7.22
C TYR A 279 -13.20 10.45 -8.47
N LEU A 280 -11.99 10.16 -8.94
CA LEU A 280 -11.45 10.61 -10.22
C LEU A 280 -10.81 9.44 -10.95
N GLN A 281 -10.66 9.55 -12.27
CA GLN A 281 -9.96 8.54 -13.04
C GLN A 281 -9.15 9.14 -14.19
N THR A 282 -8.14 8.39 -14.59
CA THR A 282 -7.42 8.53 -15.87
C THR A 282 -7.75 7.30 -16.72
N LYS A 283 -7.96 7.48 -18.02
CA LYS A 283 -8.07 6.38 -19.00
C LYS A 283 -6.83 6.19 -19.87
N ASP A 284 -5.80 7.00 -19.63
CA ASP A 284 -4.56 7.02 -20.42
C ASP A 284 -3.30 6.85 -19.56
N PHE A 285 -3.44 6.15 -18.43
CA PHE A 285 -2.35 5.83 -17.51
C PHE A 285 -1.62 7.07 -16.94
N GLY A 286 -2.38 8.10 -16.57
CA GLY A 286 -1.92 9.24 -15.77
C GLY A 286 -1.58 10.50 -16.57
N LYS A 287 -1.88 10.54 -17.89
CA LYS A 287 -1.63 11.74 -18.70
C LYS A 287 -2.73 12.77 -18.49
N THR A 288 -3.99 12.35 -18.47
CA THR A 288 -5.15 13.22 -18.24
C THR A 288 -6.11 12.63 -17.20
N TRP A 289 -6.79 13.50 -16.46
CA TRP A 289 -7.75 13.13 -15.42
C TRP A 289 -9.13 13.68 -15.73
N GLN A 290 -10.13 12.90 -15.37
CA GLN A 290 -11.55 13.15 -15.64
C GLN A 290 -12.41 12.64 -14.49
N THR A 291 -13.63 13.12 -14.42
CA THR A 291 -14.68 12.57 -13.55
C THR A 291 -15.17 11.22 -14.07
N VAL A 292 -16.00 10.54 -13.27
CA VAL A 292 -16.48 9.18 -13.57
C VAL A 292 -17.32 9.12 -14.87
N ASP A 293 -18.11 10.16 -15.15
CA ASP A 293 -18.91 10.34 -16.37
C ASP A 293 -18.06 10.73 -17.61
N GLY A 294 -16.79 11.03 -17.40
CA GLY A 294 -15.85 11.42 -18.44
C GLY A 294 -15.72 12.92 -18.71
N SER A 295 -16.36 13.77 -17.91
CA SER A 295 -16.13 15.21 -17.98
C SER A 295 -14.67 15.55 -17.64
N PRO A 296 -14.00 16.46 -18.38
CA PRO A 296 -12.70 16.99 -17.99
C PRO A 296 -12.77 17.68 -16.62
N ILE A 297 -11.66 17.65 -15.88
CA ILE A 297 -11.56 18.35 -14.60
C ILE A 297 -10.23 19.09 -14.45
N GLU A 298 -10.29 20.26 -13.84
CA GLU A 298 -9.10 21.04 -13.48
C GLU A 298 -8.55 20.55 -12.15
N LEU A 299 -7.25 20.25 -12.11
CA LEU A 299 -6.53 19.80 -10.93
C LEU A 299 -5.43 20.81 -10.55
N PRO A 300 -5.14 20.98 -9.25
CA PRO A 300 -5.76 20.27 -8.12
C PRO A 300 -7.15 20.81 -7.75
N LEU A 301 -7.99 19.94 -7.17
CA LEU A 301 -9.27 20.34 -6.59
C LEU A 301 -9.07 21.30 -5.40
N LYS A 302 -9.82 22.40 -5.35
CA LYS A 302 -9.74 23.43 -4.30
C LYS A 302 -11.03 23.63 -3.52
N GLU A 303 -12.18 23.27 -4.11
CA GLU A 303 -13.50 23.41 -3.50
C GLU A 303 -14.09 22.06 -3.10
N VAL A 304 -14.67 21.98 -1.90
CA VAL A 304 -15.28 20.75 -1.36
C VAL A 304 -16.42 20.27 -2.27
N ALA A 305 -17.32 21.16 -2.65
CA ALA A 305 -18.36 20.87 -3.63
C ALA A 305 -17.76 20.91 -5.04
N ASN A 306 -17.55 19.74 -5.64
CA ASN A 306 -17.00 19.62 -6.98
C ASN A 306 -17.51 18.34 -7.67
N LYS A 307 -17.27 18.21 -8.98
CA LYS A 307 -17.79 17.10 -9.80
C LYS A 307 -17.19 15.72 -9.48
N ALA A 308 -16.13 15.64 -8.67
CA ALA A 308 -15.57 14.37 -8.21
C ALA A 308 -16.34 13.79 -7.01
N LEU A 309 -17.24 14.56 -6.38
CA LEU A 309 -17.99 14.13 -5.21
C LEU A 309 -18.90 12.95 -5.55
N VAL A 310 -18.67 11.83 -4.88
CA VAL A 310 -19.51 10.62 -4.92
C VAL A 310 -20.66 10.77 -3.95
N HIS A 311 -20.36 11.19 -2.71
CA HIS A 311 -21.35 11.38 -1.66
C HIS A 311 -20.89 12.36 -0.59
N ASP A 312 -21.82 13.21 -0.14
CA ASP A 312 -21.62 14.16 0.95
C ASP A 312 -21.93 13.52 2.31
N TYR A 313 -20.95 12.82 2.86
CA TYR A 313 -21.02 12.28 4.21
C TYR A 313 -20.80 13.32 5.32
N ASP A 314 -20.36 14.53 4.96
CA ASP A 314 -20.09 15.59 5.91
C ASP A 314 -21.40 16.14 6.50
N SER A 315 -22.40 16.38 5.64
CA SER A 315 -23.75 16.77 6.08
C SER A 315 -24.47 15.68 6.88
N GLU A 316 -24.03 14.43 6.77
CA GLU A 316 -24.52 13.30 7.58
C GLU A 316 -23.71 13.08 8.88
N GLU A 317 -22.71 13.91 9.14
CA GLU A 317 -21.76 13.76 10.25
C GLU A 317 -21.09 12.37 10.30
N ARG A 318 -20.79 11.80 9.14
CA ARG A 318 -20.11 10.51 9.00
C ARG A 318 -18.65 10.69 8.61
N ASN A 319 -17.78 9.83 9.12
CA ASN A 319 -16.41 9.72 8.65
C ASN A 319 -16.32 8.59 7.61
N VAL A 320 -15.35 8.68 6.70
CA VAL A 320 -15.19 7.75 5.57
C VAL A 320 -13.78 7.15 5.53
N TYR A 321 -13.70 5.82 5.59
CA TYR A 321 -12.48 5.04 5.63
C TYR A 321 -12.44 4.12 4.40
N ILE A 322 -11.68 4.51 3.38
CA ILE A 322 -11.68 3.82 2.07
C ILE A 322 -10.75 2.61 2.13
N CYS A 323 -11.26 1.44 1.74
CA CYS A 323 -10.54 0.17 1.84
C CYS A 323 -9.90 -0.22 0.51
N ASP A 324 -10.67 -0.25 -0.59
CA ASP A 324 -10.17 -0.70 -1.91
C ASP A 324 -11.03 -0.12 -3.05
N VAL A 325 -10.45 -0.09 -4.25
CA VAL A 325 -11.10 0.34 -5.50
C VAL A 325 -10.84 -0.71 -6.58
N ASN A 326 -11.89 -1.15 -7.26
CA ASN A 326 -11.79 -2.06 -8.40
C ASN A 326 -12.78 -1.64 -9.51
N PHE A 327 -12.79 -2.36 -10.62
CA PHE A 327 -13.60 -2.02 -11.80
C PHE A 327 -14.40 -3.22 -12.29
N ASN A 328 -15.69 -3.03 -12.47
CA ASN A 328 -16.56 -4.08 -12.99
C ASN A 328 -16.21 -4.43 -14.46
N LYS A 329 -16.96 -5.35 -15.07
CA LYS A 329 -16.74 -5.76 -16.48
C LYS A 329 -16.88 -4.62 -17.49
N LYS A 330 -17.66 -3.58 -17.19
CA LYS A 330 -17.89 -2.40 -18.03
C LYS A 330 -16.89 -1.26 -17.74
N ASP A 331 -15.84 -1.54 -16.97
CA ASP A 331 -14.84 -0.57 -16.51
C ASP A 331 -15.43 0.54 -15.62
N ASN A 332 -16.59 0.31 -15.01
CA ASN A 332 -17.13 1.23 -14.01
C ASN A 332 -16.50 0.95 -12.64
N PRO A 333 -16.14 2.00 -11.88
CA PRO A 333 -15.56 1.84 -10.56
C PRO A 333 -16.53 1.25 -9.53
N VAL A 334 -15.96 0.47 -8.62
CA VAL A 334 -16.57 -0.04 -7.40
C VAL A 334 -15.62 0.25 -6.24
N ILE A 335 -16.11 0.95 -5.22
CA ILE A 335 -15.33 1.41 -4.06
C ILE A 335 -15.86 0.69 -2.82
N LEU A 336 -14.96 0.02 -2.08
CA LEU A 336 -15.26 -0.57 -0.76
C LEU A 336 -14.76 0.37 0.34
N TYR A 337 -15.61 0.67 1.32
CA TYR A 337 -15.27 1.59 2.40
C TYR A 337 -16.10 1.34 3.66
N VAL A 338 -15.65 1.92 4.78
CA VAL A 338 -16.36 1.92 6.06
C VAL A 338 -16.80 3.34 6.42
N THR A 339 -18.02 3.49 6.93
CA THR A 339 -18.49 4.71 7.58
C THR A 339 -18.62 4.55 9.09
N THR A 340 -18.44 5.63 9.82
CA THR A 340 -18.51 5.68 11.30
C THR A 340 -18.97 7.06 11.75
N LYS A 341 -19.44 7.23 13.00
CA LYS A 341 -19.74 8.57 13.55
C LYS A 341 -18.49 9.28 14.07
N GLY A 342 -17.37 8.58 14.20
CA GLY A 342 -16.13 9.19 14.66
C GLY A 342 -14.94 8.23 14.67
N PRO A 343 -13.75 8.73 15.07
CA PRO A 343 -12.49 8.00 14.98
C PRO A 343 -12.19 7.07 16.16
N MET A 344 -12.96 7.12 17.25
CA MET A 344 -12.67 6.35 18.45
C MET A 344 -12.78 4.85 18.17
N PRO A 345 -11.90 4.02 18.76
CA PRO A 345 -12.14 2.59 18.87
C PRO A 345 -13.30 2.35 19.87
N GLY A 346 -13.77 1.12 19.99
CA GLY A 346 -14.89 0.79 20.89
C GLY A 346 -16.27 1.08 20.28
N PRO A 347 -17.37 0.81 20.99
CA PRO A 347 -18.73 1.01 20.49
C PRO A 347 -19.16 2.48 20.37
N GLU A 348 -18.44 3.41 21.01
CA GLU A 348 -18.88 4.80 21.28
C GLU A 348 -19.17 5.60 20.01
N ASP A 349 -18.28 5.51 19.01
CA ASP A 349 -18.43 6.20 17.73
C ASP A 349 -19.18 5.34 16.68
N GLY A 350 -19.86 4.28 17.12
CA GLY A 350 -20.72 3.45 16.28
C GLY A 350 -22.10 4.07 15.94
N PRO A 351 -22.93 3.38 15.15
CA PRO A 351 -22.62 2.15 14.43
C PRO A 351 -21.65 2.42 13.28
N ARG A 352 -20.81 1.42 12.99
CA ARG A 352 -19.92 1.39 11.83
C ARG A 352 -20.46 0.41 10.81
N SER A 353 -20.37 0.75 9.54
CA SER A 353 -20.90 -0.06 8.46
C SER A 353 -19.95 -0.08 7.28
N TRP A 354 -19.76 -1.25 6.70
CA TRP A 354 -19.18 -1.41 5.39
C TRP A 354 -20.18 -1.01 4.32
N HIS A 355 -19.68 -0.43 3.24
CA HIS A 355 -20.45 0.00 2.07
C HIS A 355 -19.70 -0.32 0.78
N THR A 356 -20.47 -0.47 -0.29
CA THR A 356 -19.95 -0.34 -1.65
C THR A 356 -20.60 0.84 -2.36
N ALA A 357 -19.79 1.69 -3.01
CA ALA A 357 -20.25 2.70 -3.95
C ALA A 357 -19.86 2.28 -5.36
N TYR A 358 -20.82 2.25 -6.28
CA TYR A 358 -20.61 1.79 -7.65
C TYR A 358 -21.24 2.75 -8.65
N TRP A 359 -20.54 3.01 -9.74
CA TRP A 359 -21.08 3.80 -10.84
C TRP A 359 -21.85 2.94 -11.84
N ASN A 360 -23.17 3.14 -11.97
CA ASN A 360 -24.00 2.34 -12.87
C ASN A 360 -23.91 2.74 -14.36
N GLY A 361 -23.18 3.82 -14.67
CA GLY A 361 -23.13 4.44 -15.99
C GLY A 361 -23.82 5.81 -16.04
N GLN A 362 -24.65 6.12 -15.05
CA GLN A 362 -25.45 7.36 -14.97
C GLN A 362 -25.37 8.02 -13.59
N SER A 363 -25.35 7.23 -12.53
CA SER A 363 -25.29 7.71 -11.14
C SER A 363 -24.48 6.76 -10.26
N TRP A 364 -24.08 7.26 -9.09
CA TRP A 364 -23.52 6.42 -8.03
C TRP A 364 -24.66 5.72 -7.27
N GLU A 365 -24.52 4.42 -7.09
CA GLU A 365 -25.35 3.60 -6.22
C GLU A 365 -24.53 3.21 -4.99
N ILE A 366 -25.07 3.46 -3.80
CA ILE A 366 -24.40 3.20 -2.52
C ILE A 366 -25.22 2.19 -1.74
N ASN A 367 -24.63 1.02 -1.50
CA ASN A 367 -25.29 -0.07 -0.79
C ASN A 367 -24.55 -0.37 0.51
N ALA A 368 -25.29 -0.54 1.60
CA ALA A 368 -24.75 -1.11 2.83
C ALA A 368 -24.42 -2.58 2.62
N PHE A 369 -23.26 -3.02 3.12
CA PHE A 369 -22.81 -4.40 2.99
C PHE A 369 -23.01 -5.18 4.30
N THR A 370 -22.36 -4.76 5.38
CA THR A 370 -22.41 -5.45 6.69
C THR A 370 -21.90 -4.51 7.79
N PRO A 371 -22.26 -4.70 9.08
CA PRO A 371 -21.64 -3.96 10.18
C PRO A 371 -20.11 -4.13 10.24
N ALA A 372 -19.42 -3.12 10.74
CA ALA A 372 -17.97 -3.15 10.96
C ALA A 372 -17.62 -3.08 12.46
N GLY A 373 -16.53 -3.72 12.86
CA GLY A 373 -16.04 -3.65 14.24
C GLY A 373 -15.22 -2.39 14.49
N SER A 374 -14.39 -2.01 13.52
CA SER A 374 -13.50 -0.85 13.58
C SER A 374 -13.59 0.00 12.32
N ALA A 375 -13.29 1.29 12.45
CA ALA A 375 -13.15 2.16 11.29
C ALA A 375 -11.91 1.78 10.44
N TYR A 376 -10.94 1.10 11.05
CA TYR A 376 -9.72 0.63 10.41
C TYR A 376 -9.80 -0.83 9.95
N ASP A 377 -11.00 -1.41 9.91
CA ASP A 377 -11.18 -2.68 9.24
C ASP A 377 -10.92 -2.50 7.74
N MET A 378 -10.13 -3.40 7.16
CA MET A 378 -9.70 -3.29 5.77
C MET A 378 -9.66 -4.68 5.13
N GLY A 379 -10.29 -4.76 3.96
CA GLY A 379 -10.23 -5.89 3.05
C GLY A 379 -10.26 -5.41 1.60
N SER A 380 -10.28 -6.36 0.67
CA SER A 380 -10.24 -6.07 -0.76
C SER A 380 -11.53 -6.50 -1.46
N ILE A 381 -11.88 -5.79 -2.53
CA ILE A 381 -13.00 -6.13 -3.42
C ILE A 381 -12.49 -6.70 -4.73
N TYR A 382 -13.12 -7.78 -5.17
CA TYR A 382 -12.77 -8.56 -6.35
C TYR A 382 -13.95 -8.57 -7.32
N ILE A 383 -13.65 -8.51 -8.62
CA ILE A 383 -14.62 -8.69 -9.68
C ILE A 383 -14.31 -10.01 -10.37
N GLU A 384 -15.20 -10.98 -10.22
CA GLU A 384 -15.03 -12.32 -10.75
C GLU A 384 -15.28 -12.38 -12.25
N LYS A 385 -14.81 -13.47 -12.89
CA LYS A 385 -14.97 -13.67 -14.34
C LYS A 385 -16.43 -13.74 -14.78
N ASP A 386 -17.35 -14.19 -13.94
CA ASP A 386 -18.78 -14.21 -14.22
C ASP A 386 -19.44 -12.82 -14.02
N GLY A 387 -18.75 -11.90 -13.36
CA GLY A 387 -19.21 -10.53 -13.08
C GLY A 387 -19.71 -10.35 -11.66
N SER A 388 -19.79 -11.44 -10.87
CA SER A 388 -20.08 -11.33 -9.45
C SER A 388 -18.98 -10.57 -8.71
N TRP A 389 -19.36 -9.90 -7.64
CA TRP A 389 -18.41 -9.22 -6.77
C TRP A 389 -18.11 -10.12 -5.59
N LYS A 390 -16.85 -10.14 -5.16
CA LYS A 390 -16.41 -10.85 -3.98
C LYS A 390 -15.70 -9.88 -3.04
N VAL A 391 -15.90 -10.04 -1.74
CA VAL A 391 -15.15 -9.32 -0.71
C VAL A 391 -14.48 -10.34 0.19
N ILE A 392 -13.20 -10.12 0.47
CA ILE A 392 -12.46 -10.83 1.52
C ILE A 392 -11.99 -9.78 2.52
N ALA A 393 -12.54 -9.83 3.72
CA ALA A 393 -12.38 -8.80 4.74
C ALA A 393 -12.67 -9.36 6.15
N PRO A 394 -12.18 -8.70 7.20
CA PRO A 394 -12.46 -9.09 8.58
C PRO A 394 -13.85 -8.58 9.02
N THR A 395 -14.92 -9.13 8.46
CA THR A 395 -16.30 -8.67 8.71
C THR A 395 -16.95 -9.32 9.94
N GLN A 396 -16.37 -10.40 10.46
CA GLN A 396 -16.79 -10.98 11.73
C GLN A 396 -15.88 -10.46 12.84
N MET A 397 -16.48 -10.10 13.97
CA MET A 397 -15.73 -9.67 15.15
C MET A 397 -14.78 -10.77 15.62
N GLY A 398 -13.52 -10.40 15.85
CA GLY A 398 -12.50 -11.32 16.34
C GLY A 398 -12.30 -11.27 17.86
N PRO A 399 -11.20 -11.88 18.35
CA PRO A 399 -10.89 -11.99 19.77
C PRO A 399 -10.59 -10.64 20.46
N GLN A 400 -10.26 -9.58 19.70
CA GLN A 400 -10.13 -8.22 20.23
C GLN A 400 -11.21 -7.32 19.61
N PRO A 401 -12.46 -7.40 20.09
CA PRO A 401 -13.56 -6.66 19.49
C PRO A 401 -13.32 -5.15 19.54
N TYR A 402 -13.76 -4.47 18.48
CA TYR A 402 -13.62 -3.02 18.24
C TYR A 402 -12.19 -2.48 18.05
N ASN A 403 -11.16 -3.31 18.15
CA ASN A 403 -9.84 -3.02 17.59
C ASN A 403 -9.82 -3.41 16.11
N PRO A 404 -8.86 -2.93 15.30
CA PRO A 404 -8.83 -3.24 13.87
C PRO A 404 -8.83 -4.74 13.60
N GLY A 405 -9.58 -5.14 12.58
CA GLY A 405 -9.66 -6.52 12.14
C GLY A 405 -10.64 -7.38 12.93
N GLY A 406 -10.50 -8.69 12.72
CA GLY A 406 -11.41 -9.67 13.26
C GLY A 406 -11.17 -11.04 12.63
N GLU A 407 -12.23 -11.82 12.47
CA GLU A 407 -12.19 -13.04 11.68
C GLU A 407 -12.46 -12.74 10.20
N MET A 408 -11.66 -13.32 9.31
CA MET A 408 -11.78 -13.16 7.87
C MET A 408 -12.96 -13.95 7.33
N GLU A 409 -13.77 -13.30 6.51
CA GLU A 409 -14.88 -13.93 5.79
C GLU A 409 -14.78 -13.63 4.30
N MET A 410 -15.42 -14.49 3.51
CA MET A 410 -15.59 -14.35 2.07
C MET A 410 -17.07 -14.19 1.76
N TRP A 411 -17.37 -13.11 1.04
CA TRP A 411 -18.73 -12.75 0.65
C TRP A 411 -18.84 -12.64 -0.86
N ILE A 412 -20.02 -12.95 -1.42
CA ILE A 412 -20.31 -12.80 -2.84
C ILE A 412 -21.60 -11.99 -3.01
N SER A 413 -21.59 -11.07 -3.97
CA SER A 413 -22.77 -10.41 -4.50
C SER A 413 -22.92 -10.73 -5.99
N LYS A 414 -24.15 -11.02 -6.42
CA LYS A 414 -24.49 -11.29 -7.83
C LYS A 414 -25.32 -10.18 -8.47
N ASN A 415 -25.61 -9.13 -7.73
CA ASN A 415 -26.47 -8.00 -8.09
C ASN A 415 -25.82 -6.67 -7.72
N ASN A 416 -24.56 -6.49 -8.12
CA ASN A 416 -23.83 -5.22 -7.98
C ASN A 416 -23.85 -4.63 -6.54
N GLY A 417 -23.73 -5.50 -5.54
CA GLY A 417 -23.61 -5.08 -4.14
C GLY A 417 -24.93 -4.76 -3.44
N GLU A 418 -26.09 -4.87 -4.11
CA GLU A 418 -27.41 -4.71 -3.46
C GLU A 418 -27.64 -5.73 -2.35
N SER A 419 -27.20 -6.98 -2.54
CA SER A 419 -27.20 -8.00 -1.50
C SER A 419 -25.94 -8.87 -1.54
N TRP A 420 -25.59 -9.40 -0.37
CA TRP A 420 -24.38 -10.19 -0.16
C TRP A 420 -24.70 -11.50 0.54
N THR A 421 -24.05 -12.57 0.09
CA THR A 421 -24.09 -13.88 0.75
C THR A 421 -22.71 -14.21 1.29
N LYS A 422 -22.62 -14.52 2.58
CA LYS A 422 -21.41 -15.10 3.16
C LYS A 422 -21.26 -16.50 2.63
N VAL A 423 -20.22 -16.73 1.84
CA VAL A 423 -19.97 -18.05 1.24
C VAL A 423 -18.97 -18.87 2.04
N LYS A 424 -18.10 -18.22 2.83
CA LYS A 424 -17.15 -18.91 3.69
C LYS A 424 -16.68 -18.03 4.84
N GLN A 425 -16.59 -18.61 6.03
CA GLN A 425 -15.77 -18.07 7.12
C GLN A 425 -14.36 -18.67 6.98
N LEU A 426 -13.37 -17.81 6.77
CA LEU A 426 -11.99 -18.20 6.44
C LEU A 426 -11.15 -18.48 7.68
N THR A 427 -11.32 -17.67 8.73
CA THR A 427 -10.66 -17.85 10.03
C THR A 427 -11.70 -17.93 11.15
N GLY A 428 -11.37 -18.56 12.27
CA GLY A 428 -12.31 -18.75 13.39
C GLY A 428 -11.63 -19.30 14.63
N GLY A 429 -12.01 -18.77 15.79
CA GLY A 429 -11.38 -19.11 17.07
C GLY A 429 -9.92 -18.64 17.12
N SER A 430 -9.59 -17.57 16.39
CA SER A 430 -8.24 -17.03 16.35
C SER A 430 -7.85 -16.40 17.68
N GLU A 431 -6.54 -16.41 17.95
CA GLU A 431 -5.96 -15.73 19.12
C GLU A 431 -5.87 -14.22 18.89
N PHE A 432 -5.67 -13.82 17.64
CA PHE A 432 -5.46 -12.44 17.20
C PHE A 432 -6.45 -12.06 16.11
N ASN A 433 -6.81 -10.78 16.06
CA ASN A 433 -7.52 -10.22 14.91
C ASN A 433 -6.66 -10.35 13.64
N HIS A 434 -7.26 -10.83 12.57
CA HIS A 434 -6.73 -10.75 11.21
C HIS A 434 -7.14 -9.42 10.60
N THR A 435 -6.26 -8.77 9.83
CA THR A 435 -6.56 -7.45 9.26
C THR A 435 -5.82 -7.14 7.97
N TYR A 436 -6.24 -6.11 7.25
CA TYR A 436 -5.65 -5.62 5.99
C TYR A 436 -5.46 -6.70 4.92
N ALA A 437 -6.55 -7.39 4.55
CA ALA A 437 -6.53 -8.37 3.46
C ALA A 437 -6.36 -7.71 2.08
N ARG A 438 -5.26 -8.06 1.39
CA ARG A 438 -4.84 -7.45 0.12
C ARG A 438 -4.99 -8.42 -1.05
N ARG A 439 -5.63 -7.99 -2.13
CA ARG A 439 -5.65 -8.71 -3.41
C ARG A 439 -4.32 -8.59 -4.18
N ALA A 440 -3.91 -9.66 -4.84
CA ALA A 440 -2.73 -9.64 -5.72
C ALA A 440 -2.99 -8.91 -7.05
N VAL A 441 -1.94 -8.34 -7.66
CA VAL A 441 -1.95 -7.90 -9.06
C VAL A 441 -1.72 -9.09 -9.98
N ASN A 442 -2.41 -9.12 -11.13
CA ASN A 442 -2.41 -10.25 -12.08
C ASN A 442 -2.78 -11.60 -11.43
N MET A 443 -3.55 -11.54 -10.35
CA MET A 443 -3.88 -12.61 -9.40
C MET A 443 -4.00 -14.04 -9.97
N HIS A 444 -3.34 -14.98 -9.30
CA HIS A 444 -3.47 -16.42 -9.54
C HIS A 444 -4.49 -17.05 -8.56
N PRO A 445 -5.34 -18.01 -8.98
CA PRO A 445 -6.33 -18.63 -8.09
C PRO A 445 -5.78 -19.32 -6.84
N GLY A 446 -4.49 -19.68 -6.80
CA GLY A 446 -3.82 -20.29 -5.64
C GLY A 446 -3.27 -19.30 -4.61
N PHE A 447 -3.23 -18.01 -4.93
CA PHE A 447 -2.79 -16.94 -4.02
C PHE A 447 -3.63 -15.69 -4.32
N TYR A 448 -4.72 -15.56 -3.58
CA TYR A 448 -5.88 -14.72 -3.89
C TYR A 448 -5.97 -13.50 -2.99
N ALA A 449 -5.83 -13.71 -1.67
CA ALA A 449 -5.72 -12.64 -0.67
C ALA A 449 -4.49 -12.87 0.21
N PHE A 450 -3.84 -11.81 0.69
CA PHE A 450 -2.68 -11.84 1.58
C PHE A 450 -2.84 -10.86 2.74
N TRP A 451 -2.59 -11.29 3.98
CA TRP A 451 -2.84 -10.48 5.18
C TRP A 451 -1.97 -10.90 6.37
N ALA A 452 -2.05 -10.10 7.43
CA ALA A 452 -1.41 -10.39 8.71
C ALA A 452 -2.44 -10.49 9.86
N ASP A 453 -2.05 -11.12 10.96
CA ASP A 453 -2.76 -11.04 12.24
C ASP A 453 -1.89 -10.37 13.32
N GLY A 454 -2.53 -9.96 14.41
CA GLY A 454 -1.84 -9.56 15.63
C GLY A 454 -2.80 -8.96 16.66
N HIS A 455 -2.41 -9.00 17.92
CA HIS A 455 -3.30 -8.64 19.03
C HIS A 455 -3.62 -7.14 19.02
N GLY A 456 -4.91 -6.78 19.05
CA GLY A 456 -5.35 -5.39 18.99
C GLY A 456 -4.99 -4.53 20.21
N ARG A 457 -4.66 -5.12 21.37
CA ARG A 457 -4.53 -4.37 22.64
C ARG A 457 -3.13 -4.42 23.28
N GLN A 458 -2.21 -5.18 22.72
CA GLN A 458 -0.85 -5.30 23.27
C GLN A 458 0.14 -5.83 22.21
N PRO A 459 1.45 -5.56 22.36
CA PRO A 459 2.47 -6.19 21.53
C PRO A 459 2.32 -7.70 21.49
N SER A 460 2.46 -8.28 20.30
CA SER A 460 2.25 -9.71 20.07
C SER A 460 3.02 -10.15 18.83
N LYS A 461 3.04 -11.47 18.60
CA LYS A 461 3.43 -12.01 17.31
C LYS A 461 2.51 -11.47 16.22
N SER A 462 3.05 -11.37 15.01
CA SER A 462 2.26 -11.14 13.80
C SER A 462 2.62 -12.17 12.74
N ARG A 463 1.63 -12.96 12.34
CA ARG A 463 1.77 -14.05 11.37
C ARG A 463 1.16 -13.62 10.06
N PHE A 464 1.64 -14.22 8.97
CA PHE A 464 1.14 -13.95 7.63
C PHE A 464 0.33 -15.11 7.08
N TYR A 465 -0.71 -14.76 6.34
CA TYR A 465 -1.63 -15.72 5.74
C TYR A 465 -1.91 -15.32 4.30
N PHE A 466 -2.19 -16.32 3.48
CA PHE A 466 -2.85 -16.11 2.20
C PHE A 466 -3.98 -17.10 2.03
N SER A 467 -4.91 -16.80 1.12
CA SER A 467 -5.96 -17.73 0.73
C SER A 467 -5.92 -18.04 -0.75
N ASP A 468 -6.45 -19.20 -1.13
CA ASP A 468 -6.81 -19.47 -2.51
C ASP A 468 -8.21 -18.89 -2.84
N SER A 469 -8.57 -18.93 -4.12
CA SER A 469 -9.86 -18.44 -4.63
C SER A 469 -11.08 -19.20 -4.09
N LYS A 470 -10.88 -20.41 -3.55
CA LYS A 470 -11.89 -21.25 -2.89
C LYS A 470 -11.96 -20.97 -1.38
N GLY A 471 -11.10 -20.08 -0.87
CA GLY A 471 -11.01 -19.69 0.52
C GLY A 471 -10.35 -20.73 1.43
N ASN A 472 -9.50 -21.61 0.91
CA ASN A 472 -8.57 -22.34 1.76
C ASN A 472 -7.49 -21.36 2.24
N VAL A 473 -7.20 -21.37 3.52
CA VAL A 473 -6.27 -20.43 4.16
C VAL A 473 -4.97 -21.15 4.47
N PHE A 474 -3.85 -20.50 4.18
CA PHE A 474 -2.52 -21.01 4.44
C PHE A 474 -1.74 -19.99 5.27
N MET A 475 -1.09 -20.46 6.32
CA MET A 475 -0.19 -19.66 7.15
C MET A 475 1.25 -19.82 6.65
N LEU A 476 1.97 -18.72 6.51
CA LEU A 476 3.41 -18.74 6.22
C LEU A 476 4.19 -19.17 7.47
N PRO A 477 5.25 -19.98 7.32
CA PRO A 477 5.97 -20.56 8.47
C PRO A 477 6.75 -19.48 9.24
N GLU A 478 6.44 -19.30 10.53
CA GLU A 478 7.17 -18.34 11.38
C GLU A 478 8.68 -18.64 11.45
N ASN A 479 9.05 -19.91 11.37
CA ASN A 479 10.43 -20.40 11.38
C ASN A 479 10.63 -21.49 10.32
N MET A 480 11.78 -21.49 9.66
CA MET A 480 12.14 -22.41 8.57
C MET A 480 13.49 -23.07 8.83
N THR A 481 13.51 -24.40 8.82
CA THR A 481 14.74 -25.20 9.02
C THR A 481 15.54 -25.37 7.72
N GLY A 482 14.90 -25.26 6.56
CA GLY A 482 15.54 -25.32 5.24
C GLY A 482 15.29 -24.09 4.38
N ASP A 483 15.82 -24.11 3.16
CA ASP A 483 15.70 -23.00 2.20
C ASP A 483 14.28 -22.84 1.66
N PHE A 484 13.49 -23.92 1.66
CA PHE A 484 12.10 -23.95 1.22
C PHE A 484 11.21 -24.63 2.26
N ALA A 485 9.97 -24.17 2.36
CA ALA A 485 8.93 -24.76 3.19
C ALA A 485 7.57 -24.70 2.49
N LYS A 486 6.67 -25.61 2.86
CA LYS A 486 5.26 -25.51 2.46
C LYS A 486 4.51 -24.66 3.49
N PRO A 487 3.70 -23.67 3.07
CA PRO A 487 2.76 -23.01 3.95
C PRO A 487 1.82 -24.02 4.61
N GLU A 488 1.48 -23.77 5.88
CA GLU A 488 0.64 -24.66 6.67
C GLU A 488 -0.83 -24.40 6.35
N LEU A 489 -1.60 -25.44 6.04
CA LEU A 489 -3.04 -25.29 5.89
C LEU A 489 -3.65 -24.89 7.25
N TYR A 490 -4.29 -23.73 7.29
CA TYR A 490 -4.95 -23.25 8.49
C TYR A 490 -6.29 -23.98 8.67
N LEU A 491 -6.40 -24.69 9.78
CA LEU A 491 -7.62 -25.35 10.23
C LEU A 491 -8.26 -24.47 11.32
N LYS A 492 -9.50 -24.05 11.07
CA LYS A 492 -10.27 -23.27 12.05
C LYS A 492 -10.44 -24.09 13.33
N LYS A 493 -10.39 -23.41 14.47
CA LYS A 493 -10.81 -24.01 15.75
C LYS A 493 -12.33 -23.98 15.80
N GLU A 494 -12.94 -25.11 16.16
CA GLU A 494 -14.39 -25.23 16.34
C GLU A 494 -14.87 -24.48 17.60
#